data_AF-A0AAD3M491-F1
#
_entry.id   AF-A0AAD3M491-F1
#
_cell.length_a   1.000
_cell.length_b   1.000
_cell.length_c   1.000
_cell.angle_alpha   90.00
_cell.angle_beta   90.00
_cell.angle_gamma   90.00
#
_symmetry.space_group_name_H-M   'P 1'
#
loop_
_entity.id
_entity.type
_entity.pdbx_description
1 polymer ?
#
loop_
_entity_poly.entity_id
_entity_poly.type
_entity_poly.pdbx_seq_one_letter_code
_entity_poly.pdbx_strand_id
1 'polypeptide(L)'
;DEAPELVVLVLHSLKNQRESHMMGGLCVEEEERDISRGLKFPLSHLQALRQLQKAEHLAVAQLQLPTHEAKLNLVLALWSESLLHVL
;
A
#
# COMPACT_ATOMS: atom_id res chain seq x y z
N ASP A 1 2.88 -3.58 -29.59
CA ASP A 1 3.33 -4.09 -28.29
C ASP A 1 3.85 -2.98 -27.41
N GLU A 2 3.15 -2.70 -26.32
CA GLU A 2 3.62 -1.86 -25.22
C GLU A 2 4.51 -2.71 -24.30
N ALA A 3 5.64 -2.15 -23.86
CA ALA A 3 6.51 -2.81 -22.89
C ALA A 3 5.80 -2.94 -21.54
N PRO A 4 5.99 -4.05 -20.80
CA PRO A 4 5.34 -4.23 -19.49
C PRO A 4 5.82 -3.15 -18.51
N GLU A 5 4.87 -2.40 -17.94
CA GLU A 5 5.15 -1.36 -16.95
C GLU A 5 5.48 -1.99 -15.58
N LEU A 6 6.59 -1.58 -14.98
CA LEU A 6 6.96 -1.99 -13.63
C LEU A 6 6.16 -1.19 -12.60
N VAL A 7 5.57 -1.91 -11.65
CA VAL A 7 4.77 -1.33 -10.55
C VAL A 7 5.32 -1.75 -9.19
N VAL A 8 5.01 -0.95 -8.17
CA VAL A 8 5.29 -1.25 -6.77
C VAL A 8 3.99 -1.68 -6.10
N LEU A 9 4.02 -2.83 -5.44
CA LEU A 9 2.91 -3.34 -4.64
C LEU A 9 3.15 -3.04 -3.16
N VAL A 10 2.15 -2.48 -2.49
CA VAL A 10 2.12 -2.34 -1.03
C VAL A 10 1.09 -3.32 -0.49
N LEU A 11 1.59 -4.34 0.22
CA LEU A 11 0.78 -5.36 0.88
C LEU A 11 0.76 -5.09 2.39
N HIS A 12 -0.35 -5.42 3.05
CA HIS A 12 -0.50 -5.28 4.49
C HIS A 12 -1.36 -6.40 5.06
N SER A 13 -1.25 -6.62 6.36
CA SER A 13 -1.92 -7.70 7.09
C SER A 13 -3.12 -7.24 7.92
N LEU A 14 -3.50 -5.95 7.84
CA LEU A 14 -4.60 -5.40 8.67
C LEU A 14 -5.94 -6.11 8.47
N LYS A 15 -6.17 -6.63 7.26
CA LYS A 15 -7.38 -7.39 6.91
C LYS A 15 -7.15 -8.91 6.90
N ASN A 16 -6.04 -9.39 7.46
CA ASN A 16 -5.80 -10.83 7.53
C ASN A 16 -6.78 -11.50 8.50
N GLN A 17 -7.24 -12.69 8.13
CA GLN A 17 -8.11 -13.51 8.96
C GLN A 17 -7.28 -14.23 10.01
N ARG A 18 -7.57 -13.97 11.28
CA ARG A 18 -6.90 -14.62 12.39
C ARG A 18 -7.27 -16.11 12.47
N GLU A 19 -8.49 -16.44 12.05
CA GLU A 19 -9.09 -17.78 12.10
C GLU A 19 -8.31 -18.78 11.24
N SER A 20 -7.68 -18.32 10.15
CA SER A 20 -6.92 -19.15 9.22
C SER A 20 -5.40 -19.08 9.45
N HIS A 21 -4.93 -18.30 10.43
CA HIS A 21 -3.52 -18.15 10.72
C HIS A 21 -2.90 -19.49 11.17
N MET A 22 -1.81 -19.91 10.52
CA MET A 22 -1.11 -21.19 10.73
C MET A 22 -1.86 -22.47 10.33
N MET A 23 -3.01 -22.37 9.66
CA MET A 23 -3.80 -23.54 9.24
C MET A 23 -3.42 -24.12 7.86
N GLY A 24 -2.36 -23.59 7.23
CA GLY A 24 -1.83 -24.12 5.96
C GLY A 24 -2.73 -23.92 4.75
N GLY A 25 -3.71 -23.01 4.83
CA GLY A 25 -4.59 -22.70 3.72
C GLY A 25 -5.58 -23.83 3.41
N LEU A 26 -6.32 -24.31 4.42
CA LEU A 26 -7.61 -24.95 4.14
C LEU A 26 -8.45 -23.90 3.39
N CYS A 27 -8.42 -24.01 2.07
CA CYS A 27 -9.13 -23.15 1.15
C CYS A 27 -10.61 -23.26 1.51
N VAL A 28 -11.11 -22.26 2.23
CA VAL A 28 -12.48 -21.84 1.97
C VAL A 28 -12.39 -21.16 0.61
N GLU A 29 -12.40 -22.01 -0.43
CA GLU A 29 -13.03 -21.63 -1.67
C GLU A 29 -14.42 -21.13 -1.27
N GLU A 30 -14.82 -20.02 -1.86
CA GLU A 30 -16.11 -19.36 -1.68
C GLU A 30 -16.12 -18.14 -0.74
N GLU A 31 -16.60 -17.09 -1.40
CA GLU A 31 -17.11 -15.82 -0.90
C GLU A 31 -16.09 -14.68 -0.83
N GLU A 32 -16.53 -13.55 -1.38
CA GLU A 32 -15.92 -12.23 -1.51
C GLU A 32 -15.50 -11.65 -0.15
N ARG A 33 -14.59 -12.31 0.55
CA ARG A 33 -14.03 -11.78 1.78
C ARG A 33 -13.11 -10.63 1.40
N ASP A 34 -13.18 -9.53 2.15
CA ASP A 34 -12.40 -8.29 1.97
C ASP A 34 -10.90 -8.53 2.27
N ILE A 35 -10.27 -9.43 1.51
CA ILE A 35 -8.86 -9.71 1.55
C ILE A 35 -8.18 -8.55 0.82
N SER A 36 -7.25 -7.87 1.50
CA SER A 36 -6.52 -6.76 0.86
C SER A 36 -5.82 -7.25 -0.40
N ARG A 37 -6.18 -6.65 -1.54
CA ARG A 37 -5.53 -6.89 -2.84
C ARG A 37 -4.23 -6.09 -2.97
N GLY A 38 -3.86 -5.33 -1.94
CA GLY A 38 -2.75 -4.40 -1.94
C GLY A 38 -3.00 -3.15 -2.78
N LEU A 39 -2.16 -2.15 -2.55
CA LEU A 39 -2.14 -0.93 -3.36
C LEU A 39 -1.07 -1.04 -4.46
N LYS A 40 -1.37 -0.45 -5.61
CA LYS A 40 -0.49 -0.41 -6.78
C LYS A 40 -0.04 1.03 -7.03
N PHE A 41 1.27 1.22 -7.15
CA PHE A 41 1.85 2.51 -7.52
C PHE A 41 2.84 2.35 -8.68
N PRO A 42 3.04 3.39 -9.51
CA PRO A 42 4.12 3.41 -10.49
C PRO A 42 5.49 3.28 -9.83
N LEU A 43 6.49 2.73 -10.53
CA LEU A 43 7.85 2.57 -10.00
C LEU A 43 8.47 3.88 -9.47
N SER A 44 8.08 5.03 -10.04
CA SER A 44 8.51 6.35 -9.60
C SER A 44 8.16 6.68 -8.13
N HIS A 45 7.19 5.97 -7.53
CA HIS A 45 6.78 6.18 -6.14
C HIS A 45 7.64 5.41 -5.12
N LEU A 46 8.54 4.52 -5.58
CA LEU A 46 9.33 3.65 -4.71
C LEU A 46 10.15 4.43 -3.68
N GLN A 47 10.73 5.56 -4.07
CA GLN A 47 11.55 6.39 -3.17
C GLN A 47 10.71 7.02 -2.06
N ALA A 48 9.55 7.57 -2.40
CA ALA A 48 8.62 8.15 -1.43
C ALA A 48 8.06 7.10 -0.46
N LEU A 49 7.71 5.90 -0.95
CA LEU A 49 7.31 4.77 -0.11
C LEU A 49 8.41 4.37 0.88
N ARG A 50 9.67 4.32 0.42
CA ARG A 50 10.83 4.05 1.30
C ARG A 50 11.07 5.16 2.33
N GLN A 51 10.74 6.42 2.03
CA GLN A 51 10.80 7.49 3.03
C GLN A 51 9.78 7.24 4.14
N LEU A 52 8.52 6.94 3.78
CA LEU A 52 7.46 6.66 4.75
C LEU A 52 7.78 5.46 5.64
N GLN A 53 8.41 4.41 5.10
CA GLN A 53 8.79 3.24 5.89
C GLN A 53 9.88 3.53 6.94
N LYS A 54 10.72 4.55 6.72
CA LYS A 54 11.86 4.88 7.59
C LYS A 54 11.58 6.02 8.56
N ALA A 55 10.66 6.90 8.20
CA ALA A 55 10.32 8.07 9.01
C ALA A 55 9.22 7.71 10.01
N GLU A 56 9.38 8.14 11.26
CA GLU A 56 8.30 8.07 12.25
C GLU A 56 7.21 9.11 11.94
N HIS A 57 7.64 10.32 11.53
CA HIS A 57 6.77 11.42 11.11
C HIS A 57 7.35 12.04 9.84
N LEU A 58 6.48 12.38 8.87
CA LEU A 58 6.90 12.99 7.62
C LEU A 58 5.83 13.96 7.12
N ALA A 59 6.22 15.23 6.90
CA ALA A 59 5.32 16.18 6.28
C ALA A 59 5.09 15.80 4.81
N VAL A 60 3.82 15.82 4.36
CA VAL A 60 3.45 15.43 2.99
C VAL A 60 4.24 16.22 1.94
N ALA A 61 4.53 17.51 2.20
CA ALA A 61 5.32 18.35 1.31
C ALA A 61 6.76 17.84 1.06
N GLN A 62 7.33 17.06 1.99
CA GLN A 62 8.69 16.52 1.94
C GLN A 62 8.80 15.17 1.21
N LEU A 63 7.67 14.58 0.79
CA LEU A 63 7.69 13.37 -0.03
C LEU A 63 8.43 13.63 -1.35
N GLN A 64 9.31 12.70 -1.71
CA GLN A 64 10.11 12.74 -2.93
C GLN A 64 9.29 12.25 -4.12
N LEU A 65 8.33 13.09 -4.49
CA LEU A 65 7.51 12.97 -5.70
C LEU A 65 7.48 14.32 -6.43
N PRO A 66 7.38 14.31 -7.77
CA PRO A 66 7.57 15.51 -8.58
C PRO A 66 6.44 16.53 -8.43
N THR A 67 5.20 16.07 -8.20
CA THR A 67 4.02 16.95 -8.14
C THR A 67 3.34 16.85 -6.78
N HIS A 68 2.69 17.94 -6.37
CA HIS A 68 1.89 17.94 -5.14
C HIS A 68 0.73 16.94 -5.22
N GLU A 69 0.10 16.83 -6.37
CA GLU A 69 -0.97 15.86 -6.63
C GLU A 69 -0.50 14.41 -6.41
N ALA A 70 0.69 14.03 -6.92
CA ALA A 70 1.23 12.69 -6.69
C ALA A 70 1.49 12.43 -5.19
N LYS A 71 1.96 13.44 -4.44
CA LYS A 71 2.14 13.34 -2.99
C LYS A 71 0.80 13.08 -2.29
N LEU A 72 -0.23 13.84 -2.64
CA LEU A 72 -1.57 13.69 -2.06
C LEU A 72 -2.19 12.33 -2.42
N ASN A 73 -2.13 11.92 -3.68
CA ASN A 73 -2.67 10.64 -4.13
C ASN A 73 -2.01 9.46 -3.40
N LEU A 74 -0.69 9.50 -3.23
CA LEU A 74 0.04 8.49 -2.46
C LEU A 74 -0.47 8.40 -1.01
N VAL A 75 -0.53 9.53 -0.30
CA VAL A 75 -0.93 9.51 1.12
C VAL A 75 -2.40 9.20 1.31
N LEU A 76 -3.29 9.66 0.42
CA LEU A 76 -4.71 9.33 0.47
C LEU A 76 -4.95 7.84 0.29
N ALA A 77 -4.28 7.21 -0.68
CA ALA A 77 -4.42 5.77 -0.93
C ALA A 77 -3.91 4.93 0.26
N LEU A 78 -2.77 5.32 0.87
CA LEU A 78 -2.26 4.64 2.06
C LEU A 78 -3.16 4.86 3.28
N TRP A 79 -3.65 6.08 3.46
CA TRP A 79 -4.53 6.43 4.56
C TRP A 79 -5.89 5.75 4.47
N SER A 80 -6.46 5.59 3.26
CA SER A 80 -7.72 4.85 3.08
C SER A 80 -7.62 3.37 3.45
N GLU A 81 -6.41 2.79 3.39
CA GLU A 81 -6.12 1.43 3.88
C GLU A 81 -5.66 1.41 5.36
N SER A 82 -5.83 2.51 6.09
CA SER A 82 -5.42 2.66 7.49
C SER A 82 -3.93 2.45 7.75
N LEU A 83 -3.08 2.70 6.74
CA LEU A 83 -1.63 2.52 6.84
C LEU A 83 -0.91 3.79 7.33
N LEU A 84 -1.62 4.91 7.45
CA LEU A 84 -1.08 6.18 7.93
C LEU A 84 -1.98 6.76 9.02
N HIS A 85 -1.35 7.40 9.99
CA HIS A 85 -1.99 8.24 10.99
C HIS A 85 -1.61 9.69 10.74
N VAL A 86 -2.58 10.61 10.83
CA VAL A 86 -2.37 12.05 10.64
C VAL A 86 -2.36 12.71 12.02
N LEU A 87 -1.33 13.53 12.27
CA LEU A 87 -1.14 14.29 13.51
C LEU A 87 -1.39 15.78 13.30
#